data_AF-A0A918NB78-F1
#
_entry.id   AF-A0A918NB78-F1
#
_cell.length_a   1.000
_cell.length_b   1.000
_cell.length_c   1.000
_cell.angle_alpha   90.00
_cell.angle_beta   90.00
_cell.angle_gamma   90.00
#
_symmetry.space_group_name_H-M   'P 1'
#
loop_
_entity.id
_entity.type
_entity.pdbx_description
1 polymer ?
#
loop_
_entity_poly.entity_id
_entity_poly.type
_entity_poly.pdbx_seq_one_letter_code
_entity_poly.pdbx_strand_id
1 'polypeptide(L)'
;MPRPVIMPLVRGELVGLIWVRPLEVGEDAMTGIAQLSNIAAAAGADEVVLAWETGDVATACGVPAVGPAPCLNMVHATEDGHVLHQFPYAEEALADAPGGKDAREPRWLPAPEPRQDAELIPPVRAAVSFSFTPLDLDHPSPFGVTVVLMEEDGFTVRLTEAFAR
;
A
#
# COMPACT_ATOMS: atom_id res chain seq x y z
N MET A 1 7.29 9.87 -6.43
CA MET A 1 5.89 9.44 -6.40
C MET A 1 5.68 8.48 -5.22
N PRO A 2 4.47 8.39 -4.62
CA PRO A 2 4.30 7.69 -3.35
C PRO A 2 4.36 6.17 -3.56
N ARG A 3 5.38 5.55 -2.97
CA ARG A 3 5.52 4.09 -2.89
C ARG A 3 4.29 3.48 -2.20
N PRO A 4 3.80 2.31 -2.65
CA PRO A 4 2.74 1.57 -1.96
C PRO A 4 2.98 1.46 -0.46
N VAL A 5 1.93 1.68 0.31
CA VAL A 5 1.96 1.67 1.78
C VAL A 5 0.77 0.93 2.35
N ILE A 6 1.03 0.01 3.28
CA ILE A 6 -0.01 -0.64 4.08
C ILE A 6 -0.03 -0.09 5.51
N MET A 7 -1.23 0.04 6.05
CA MET A 7 -1.55 0.52 7.38
C MET A 7 -2.45 -0.52 8.04
N PRO A 8 -1.89 -1.53 8.73
CA PRO A 8 -2.68 -2.48 9.49
C PRO A 8 -3.27 -1.85 10.74
N LEU A 9 -4.49 -2.25 11.06
CA LEU A 9 -5.18 -1.88 12.28
C LEU A 9 -5.56 -3.13 13.07
N VAL A 10 -5.48 -3.02 14.38
CA VAL A 10 -5.98 -4.02 15.33
C VAL A 10 -7.00 -3.33 16.22
N ARG A 11 -8.28 -3.70 16.11
CA ARG A 11 -9.40 -3.11 16.86
C ARG A 11 -9.49 -1.59 16.69
N GLY A 12 -9.23 -1.12 15.47
CA GLY A 12 -9.22 0.30 15.12
C GLY A 12 -7.95 1.06 15.54
N GLU A 13 -6.96 0.39 16.16
CA GLU A 13 -5.68 1.01 16.48
C GLU A 13 -4.66 0.77 15.36
N LEU A 14 -4.07 1.86 14.85
CA LEU A 14 -3.03 1.78 13.83
C LEU A 14 -1.77 1.14 14.39
N VAL A 15 -1.35 0.03 13.80
CA VAL A 15 -0.10 -0.67 14.16
C VAL A 15 1.12 0.11 13.64
N GLY A 16 1.05 0.59 12.41
CA GLY A 16 2.15 1.33 11.78
C GLY A 16 1.91 1.64 10.31
N LEU A 17 2.88 2.30 9.70
CA LEU A 17 2.94 2.54 8.26
C LEU A 17 4.12 1.76 7.68
N ILE A 18 3.85 0.93 6.66
CA ILE A 18 4.84 0.06 6.06
C ILE A 18 4.86 0.32 4.56
N TRP A 19 5.98 0.88 4.08
CA TRP A 19 6.19 1.14 2.66
C TRP A 19 6.98 0.01 2.02
N VAL A 20 6.62 -0.28 0.79
CA VAL A 20 7.34 -1.28 -0.01
C VAL A 20 8.81 -0.88 -0.18
N ARG A 21 9.67 -1.88 -0.19
CA ARG A 21 11.07 -1.77 -0.59
C ARG A 21 11.23 -1.27 -2.04
N PRO A 22 12.42 -0.84 -2.49
CA PRO A 22 12.68 -0.64 -3.91
C PRO A 22 12.34 -1.91 -4.71
N LEU A 23 11.67 -1.74 -5.85
CA LEU A 23 11.15 -2.84 -6.68
C LEU A 23 11.82 -2.84 -8.05
N GLU A 24 12.13 -4.02 -8.55
CA GLU A 24 12.40 -4.26 -9.97
C GLU A 24 11.08 -4.50 -10.74
N VAL A 25 11.10 -4.21 -12.04
CA VAL A 25 9.90 -4.35 -12.87
C VAL A 25 9.53 -5.82 -13.05
N GLY A 26 8.24 -6.15 -12.90
CA GLY A 26 7.69 -7.48 -13.14
C GLY A 26 7.44 -8.27 -11.86
N GLU A 27 7.97 -9.49 -11.79
CA GLU A 27 7.68 -10.45 -10.70
C GLU A 27 8.12 -9.95 -9.32
N ASP A 28 9.24 -9.21 -9.26
CA ASP A 28 9.72 -8.60 -8.03
C ASP A 28 8.71 -7.58 -7.48
N ALA A 29 8.20 -6.67 -8.33
CA ALA A 29 7.16 -5.73 -7.92
C ALA A 29 5.87 -6.42 -7.47
N MET A 30 5.46 -7.47 -8.20
CA MET A 30 4.26 -8.24 -7.85
C MET A 30 4.39 -8.85 -6.45
N THR A 31 5.53 -9.47 -6.18
CA THR A 31 5.81 -10.16 -4.92
C THR A 31 6.05 -9.17 -3.79
N GLY A 32 6.85 -8.13 -4.02
CA GLY A 32 7.19 -7.13 -3.01
C GLY A 32 5.99 -6.33 -2.52
N ILE A 33 5.03 -6.02 -3.40
CA ILE A 33 3.76 -5.39 -2.98
C ILE A 33 2.90 -6.38 -2.19
N ALA A 34 2.79 -7.63 -2.64
CA ALA A 34 2.05 -8.66 -1.90
C ALA A 34 2.62 -8.87 -0.49
N GLN A 35 3.95 -8.87 -0.34
CA GLN A 35 4.68 -9.01 0.93
C GLN A 35 4.38 -7.93 1.97
N LEU A 36 3.78 -6.79 1.58
CA LEU A 36 3.23 -5.83 2.53
C LEU A 36 2.22 -6.50 3.49
N SER A 37 1.55 -7.58 3.07
CA SER A 37 0.62 -8.32 3.92
C SER A 37 1.27 -8.89 5.18
N ASN A 38 2.57 -9.19 5.16
CA ASN A 38 3.24 -9.95 6.21
C ASN A 38 3.12 -9.25 7.57
N ILE A 39 3.29 -7.92 7.60
CA ILE A 39 3.18 -7.17 8.86
C ILE A 39 1.75 -7.16 9.42
N ALA A 40 0.74 -7.09 8.54
CA ALA A 40 -0.66 -7.15 8.93
C ALA A 40 -1.02 -8.53 9.50
N ALA A 41 -0.59 -9.58 8.80
CA ALA A 41 -0.79 -10.96 9.22
C ALA A 41 -0.07 -11.27 10.55
N ALA A 42 1.17 -10.80 10.72
CA ALA A 42 1.93 -10.98 11.95
C ALA A 42 1.35 -10.18 13.13
N ALA A 43 0.76 -9.02 12.87
CA ALA A 43 0.09 -8.20 13.88
C ALA A 43 -1.29 -8.75 14.28
N GLY A 44 -1.86 -9.68 13.50
CA GLY A 44 -3.24 -10.11 13.67
C GLY A 44 -4.23 -8.98 13.38
N ALA A 45 -3.96 -8.20 12.31
CA ALA A 45 -4.81 -7.09 11.90
C ALA A 45 -6.22 -7.57 11.55
N ASP A 46 -7.24 -6.86 12.04
CA ASP A 46 -8.64 -7.07 11.66
C ASP A 46 -9.07 -6.14 10.52
N GLU A 47 -8.30 -5.08 10.27
CA GLU A 47 -8.49 -4.17 9.15
C GLU A 47 -7.14 -3.78 8.54
N VAL A 48 -7.13 -3.53 7.23
CA VAL A 48 -5.98 -2.91 6.56
C VAL A 48 -6.42 -1.78 5.67
N VAL A 49 -5.61 -0.72 5.64
CA VAL A 49 -5.68 0.31 4.60
C VAL A 49 -4.42 0.23 3.75
N LEU A 50 -4.58 0.04 2.44
CA LEU A 50 -3.48 -0.02 1.47
C LEU A 50 -3.65 1.09 0.44
N ALA A 51 -2.62 1.92 0.27
CA ALA A 51 -2.64 3.05 -0.65
C ALA A 51 -1.52 2.96 -1.69
N TRP A 52 -1.81 3.34 -2.93
CA TRP A 52 -0.85 3.29 -4.04
C TRP A 52 -1.22 4.24 -5.17
N GLU A 53 -0.23 4.65 -5.97
CA GLU A 53 -0.47 5.37 -7.23
C GLU A 53 -0.66 4.37 -8.39
N THR A 54 -1.67 4.61 -9.23
CA THR A 54 -2.09 3.70 -10.30
C THR A 54 -0.99 3.45 -11.32
N GLY A 55 -0.39 4.52 -11.84
CA GLY A 55 0.67 4.46 -12.83
C GLY A 55 1.96 3.83 -12.28
N ASP A 56 2.34 4.17 -11.06
CA ASP A 56 3.53 3.62 -10.40
C ASP A 56 3.44 2.09 -10.27
N VAL A 57 2.32 1.58 -9.71
CA VAL A 57 2.17 0.13 -9.53
C VAL A 57 1.99 -0.57 -10.86
N ALA A 58 1.20 -0.03 -11.79
CA ALA A 58 1.05 -0.61 -13.12
C ALA A 58 2.40 -0.73 -13.84
N THR A 59 3.20 0.33 -13.81
CA THR A 59 4.55 0.37 -14.40
C THR A 59 5.48 -0.63 -13.71
N ALA A 60 5.54 -0.61 -12.37
CA ALA A 60 6.40 -1.52 -11.62
C ALA A 60 6.02 -2.99 -11.86
N CYS A 61 4.74 -3.32 -11.92
CA CYS A 61 4.30 -4.69 -12.15
C CYS A 61 4.34 -5.12 -13.62
N GLY A 62 4.62 -4.20 -14.55
CA GLY A 62 4.60 -4.50 -15.99
C GLY A 62 3.21 -4.87 -16.51
N VAL A 63 2.15 -4.34 -15.88
CA VAL A 63 0.75 -4.62 -16.24
C VAL A 63 0.05 -3.33 -16.71
N PRO A 64 -1.03 -3.44 -17.51
CA PRO A 64 -1.83 -2.27 -17.87
C PRO A 64 -2.44 -1.60 -16.63
N ALA A 65 -2.44 -0.27 -16.62
CA ALA A 65 -3.20 0.49 -15.63
C ALA A 65 -4.70 0.23 -15.80
N VAL A 66 -5.40 -0.04 -14.70
CA VAL A 66 -6.85 -0.27 -14.68
C VAL A 66 -7.51 0.86 -13.90
N GLY A 67 -8.44 1.57 -14.54
CA GLY A 67 -9.14 2.72 -13.96
C GLY A 67 -8.50 4.07 -14.31
N PRO A 68 -8.85 5.14 -13.57
CA PRO A 68 -8.28 6.47 -13.79
C PRO A 68 -6.76 6.48 -13.59
N ALA A 69 -6.01 7.17 -14.45
CA ALA A 69 -4.58 7.38 -14.29
C ALA A 69 -4.19 8.78 -14.80
N PRO A 70 -3.40 9.57 -14.04
CA PRO A 70 -2.86 9.24 -12.72
C PRO A 70 -3.93 9.32 -11.62
N CYS A 71 -3.77 8.49 -10.58
CA CYS A 71 -4.76 8.37 -9.52
C CYS A 71 -4.13 7.73 -8.28
N LEU A 72 -4.30 8.40 -7.13
CA LEU A 72 -4.06 7.79 -5.83
C LEU A 72 -5.24 6.90 -5.49
N ASN A 73 -4.98 5.62 -5.25
CA ASN A 73 -5.97 4.67 -4.77
C ASN A 73 -5.74 4.40 -3.29
N MET A 74 -6.82 4.10 -2.59
CA MET A 74 -6.81 3.62 -1.23
C MET A 74 -7.88 2.53 -1.10
N VAL A 75 -7.48 1.34 -0.69
CA VAL A 75 -8.42 0.28 -0.32
C VAL A 75 -8.45 0.16 1.19
N HIS A 76 -9.66 0.17 1.76
CA HIS A 76 -9.91 -0.25 3.13
C HIS A 76 -10.51 -1.65 3.07
N ALA A 77 -9.92 -2.60 3.79
CA ALA A 77 -10.32 -3.99 3.73
C ALA A 77 -10.43 -4.61 5.12
N THR A 78 -11.32 -5.59 5.21
CA THR A 78 -11.52 -6.52 6.32
C THR A 78 -11.53 -7.94 5.74
N GLU A 79 -11.61 -8.97 6.59
CA GLU A 79 -11.76 -10.36 6.12
C GLU A 79 -13.02 -10.57 5.25
N ASP A 80 -14.08 -9.79 5.51
CA ASP A 80 -15.38 -9.94 4.84
C ASP A 80 -15.49 -9.24 3.48
N GLY A 81 -14.56 -8.35 3.16
CA GLY A 81 -14.61 -7.55 1.92
C GLY A 81 -13.84 -6.24 2.01
N HIS A 82 -13.95 -5.43 0.96
CA HIS A 82 -13.18 -4.19 0.85
C HIS A 82 -13.92 -3.07 0.13
N VAL A 83 -13.47 -1.83 0.37
CA VAL A 83 -13.95 -0.63 -0.32
C VAL A 83 -12.79 0.07 -0.99
N LEU A 84 -12.89 0.30 -2.29
CA LEU A 84 -11.90 1.03 -3.08
C LEU A 84 -12.30 2.50 -3.19
N HIS A 85 -11.43 3.37 -2.68
CA HIS A 85 -11.47 4.82 -2.86
C HIS A 85 -10.45 5.23 -3.93
N GLN A 86 -10.86 6.12 -4.83
CA GLN A 86 -10.01 6.59 -5.92
C GLN A 86 -10.00 8.11 -5.95
N PHE A 87 -8.80 8.68 -6.05
CA PHE A 87 -8.54 10.11 -6.04
C PHE A 87 -7.77 10.48 -7.32
N PRO A 88 -8.48 10.60 -8.46
CA PRO A 88 -7.85 10.99 -9.71
C PRO A 88 -7.32 12.42 -9.63
N TYR A 89 -6.21 12.68 -10.32
CA TYR A 89 -5.66 14.02 -10.41
C TYR A 89 -5.13 14.31 -11.82
N ALA A 90 -4.98 15.58 -12.15
CA ALA A 90 -4.23 16.05 -13.31
C ALA A 90 -2.90 16.64 -12.81
N GLU A 91 -1.84 16.47 -13.58
CA GLU A 91 -0.59 17.17 -13.30
C GLU A 91 -0.61 18.54 -14.00
N GLU A 92 -0.42 19.61 -13.25
CA GLU A 92 -0.32 20.97 -13.80
C GLU A 92 1.09 21.51 -13.62
N ALA A 93 1.63 22.13 -14.66
CA ALA A 93 2.94 22.77 -14.61
C ALA A 93 2.89 23.99 -13.67
N LEU A 94 3.82 24.07 -12.74
CA LEU A 94 4.00 25.28 -11.93
C LEU A 94 4.60 26.36 -12.81
N ALA A 95 3.84 27.45 -12.99
CA ALA A 95 4.29 28.58 -13.79
C ALA A 95 5.52 29.29 -13.20
N ASP A 96 5.76 29.22 -11.87
CA ASP A 96 6.75 30.07 -11.17
C ASP A 96 7.59 29.34 -10.08
N ALA A 97 7.89 28.05 -10.23
CA ALA A 97 8.72 27.35 -9.23
C ALA A 97 10.21 27.78 -9.30
N PRO A 98 10.85 28.21 -8.18
CA PRO A 98 12.29 28.44 -8.11
C PRO A 98 13.00 27.07 -8.05
N GLY A 99 13.06 26.37 -9.18
CA GLY A 99 13.59 25.01 -9.26
C GLY A 99 13.68 24.40 -10.66
N GLY A 100 13.20 25.09 -11.70
CA GLY A 100 13.27 24.61 -13.08
C GLY A 100 11.89 24.24 -13.65
N LYS A 101 11.81 24.22 -14.97
CA LYS A 101 10.58 24.20 -15.80
C LYS A 101 9.71 22.94 -15.69
N ASP A 102 10.01 22.02 -14.77
CA ASP A 102 9.39 20.69 -14.67
C ASP A 102 8.68 20.42 -13.34
N ALA A 103 8.58 21.40 -12.44
CA ALA A 103 7.77 21.25 -11.24
C ALA A 103 6.29 21.12 -11.64
N ARG A 104 5.67 20.00 -11.27
CA ARG A 104 4.23 19.74 -11.47
C ARG A 104 3.55 19.53 -10.13
N GLU A 105 2.39 20.15 -9.95
CA GLU A 105 1.53 19.93 -8.79
C GLU A 105 0.30 19.12 -9.17
N PRO A 106 -0.19 18.24 -8.28
CA PRO A 106 -1.42 17.51 -8.51
C PRO A 106 -2.62 18.44 -8.32
N ARG A 107 -3.37 18.68 -9.39
CA ARG A 107 -4.74 19.19 -9.30
C ARG A 107 -5.70 18.02 -9.16
N TRP A 108 -6.22 17.84 -7.95
CA TRP A 108 -7.23 16.83 -7.66
C TRP A 108 -8.48 17.03 -8.50
N LEU A 109 -8.93 15.95 -9.13
CA LEU A 109 -10.19 15.90 -9.87
C LEU A 109 -11.30 15.40 -8.93
N PRO A 110 -12.59 15.57 -9.28
CA PRO A 110 -13.68 15.01 -8.50
C PRO A 110 -13.49 13.50 -8.28
N ALA A 111 -13.51 13.08 -7.02
CA ALA A 111 -13.41 11.67 -6.67
C ALA A 111 -14.72 10.94 -7.06
N PRO A 112 -14.65 9.80 -7.77
CA PRO A 112 -15.82 8.95 -7.95
C PRO A 112 -16.32 8.41 -6.60
N GLU A 113 -17.55 7.92 -6.58
CA GLU A 113 -18.09 7.25 -5.40
C GLU A 113 -17.22 6.02 -5.03
N PRO A 114 -16.96 5.77 -3.73
CA PRO A 114 -16.26 4.58 -3.29
C PRO A 114 -16.98 3.31 -3.76
N ARG A 115 -16.20 2.33 -4.22
CA ARG A 115 -16.74 1.09 -4.80
C ARG A 115 -16.48 -0.09 -3.88
N GLN A 116 -17.56 -0.70 -3.40
CA GLN A 116 -17.50 -1.92 -2.62
C GLN A 116 -17.09 -3.12 -3.50
N ASP A 117 -16.20 -3.96 -2.98
CA ASP A 117 -15.68 -5.18 -3.59
C ASP A 117 -15.19 -5.00 -5.03
N ALA A 118 -14.68 -3.80 -5.35
CA ALA A 118 -14.16 -3.47 -6.67
C ALA A 118 -12.96 -4.34 -7.01
N GLU A 119 -12.79 -4.69 -8.29
CA GLU A 119 -11.62 -5.45 -8.73
C GLU A 119 -10.32 -4.71 -8.39
N LEU A 120 -9.45 -5.38 -7.62
CA LEU A 120 -8.12 -4.91 -7.28
C LEU A 120 -7.11 -5.55 -8.24
N ILE A 121 -6.10 -4.78 -8.63
CA ILE A 121 -4.96 -5.32 -9.40
C ILE A 121 -4.30 -6.47 -8.62
N PRO A 122 -3.74 -7.48 -9.31
CA PRO A 122 -3.32 -8.72 -8.67
C PRO A 122 -2.42 -8.59 -7.43
N PRO A 123 -1.38 -7.74 -7.39
CA PRO A 123 -0.51 -7.66 -6.22
C PRO A 123 -1.18 -6.99 -5.02
N VAL A 124 -2.06 -6.01 -5.27
CA VAL A 124 -2.86 -5.35 -4.23
C VAL A 124 -3.91 -6.32 -3.68
N ARG A 125 -4.57 -7.10 -4.55
CA ARG A 125 -5.48 -8.17 -4.14
C ARG A 125 -4.76 -9.19 -3.25
N ALA A 126 -3.58 -9.64 -3.67
CA ALA A 126 -2.78 -10.58 -2.89
C ALA A 126 -2.38 -10.00 -1.53
N ALA A 127 -1.93 -8.74 -1.49
CA ALA A 127 -1.61 -8.05 -0.23
C ALA A 127 -2.82 -8.03 0.71
N VAL A 128 -4.00 -7.63 0.23
CA VAL A 128 -5.24 -7.62 1.02
C VAL A 128 -5.62 -9.01 1.50
N SER A 129 -5.65 -10.02 0.64
CA SER A 129 -6.04 -11.38 1.01
C SER A 129 -5.09 -12.02 2.01
N PHE A 130 -3.78 -11.84 1.84
CA PHE A 130 -2.79 -12.42 2.74
C PHE A 130 -2.69 -11.67 4.07
N SER A 131 -3.17 -10.42 4.17
CA SER A 131 -3.18 -9.68 5.44
C SER A 131 -4.00 -10.36 6.53
N PHE A 132 -5.03 -11.13 6.14
CA PHE A 132 -5.91 -11.85 7.05
C PHE A 132 -5.59 -13.35 7.16
N THR A 133 -4.48 -13.79 6.56
CA THR A 133 -3.99 -15.17 6.72
C THR A 133 -2.97 -15.21 7.86
N PRO A 134 -3.22 -15.89 8.98
CA PRO A 134 -2.28 -15.94 10.09
C PRO A 134 -0.91 -16.50 9.66
N LEU A 135 0.17 -15.83 10.08
CA LEU A 135 1.52 -16.34 9.91
C LEU A 135 1.82 -17.35 11.02
N ASP A 136 2.00 -18.62 10.64
CA ASP A 136 2.46 -19.67 11.56
C ASP A 136 3.97 -19.57 11.73
N LEU A 137 4.40 -18.75 12.69
CA LEU A 137 5.80 -18.60 13.09
C LEU A 137 5.99 -19.21 14.48
N ASP A 138 6.84 -20.24 14.57
CA ASP A 138 7.29 -20.82 15.84
C ASP A 138 8.31 -19.89 16.52
N HIS A 139 7.82 -18.72 16.95
CA HIS A 139 8.61 -17.66 17.60
C HIS A 139 7.81 -17.02 18.73
N PRO A 140 8.43 -16.68 19.88
CA PRO A 140 7.74 -16.06 21.02
C PRO A 140 7.16 -14.66 20.72
N SER A 141 7.64 -13.99 19.68
CA SER A 141 7.07 -12.74 19.16
C SER A 141 7.06 -12.78 17.62
N PRO A 142 6.01 -13.35 16.99
CA PRO A 142 5.87 -13.40 15.54
C PRO A 142 5.91 -12.02 14.89
N PHE A 143 5.23 -11.04 15.51
CA PHE A 143 5.22 -9.67 15.04
C PHE A 143 6.60 -9.01 15.04
N GLY A 144 7.33 -9.10 16.16
CA GLY A 144 8.65 -8.47 16.27
C GLY A 144 9.66 -9.04 15.28
N VAL A 145 9.65 -10.36 15.05
CA VAL A 145 10.56 -10.96 14.06
C VAL A 145 10.17 -10.58 12.63
N THR A 146 8.88 -10.47 12.31
CA THR A 146 8.43 -10.00 10.99
C THR A 146 8.88 -8.58 10.70
N VAL A 147 8.83 -7.67 11.68
CA VAL A 147 9.34 -6.30 11.54
C VAL A 147 10.81 -6.31 11.11
N VAL A 148 11.65 -7.04 11.86
CA VAL A 148 13.09 -7.14 11.57
C VAL A 148 13.34 -7.72 10.18
N LEU A 149 12.69 -8.83 9.83
CA LEU A 149 12.86 -9.47 8.53
C LEU A 149 12.44 -8.54 7.38
N MET A 150 11.33 -7.81 7.54
CA MET A 150 10.88 -6.86 6.52
C MET A 150 11.85 -5.68 6.38
N GLU A 151 12.40 -5.15 7.48
CA GLU A 151 13.42 -4.10 7.41
C GLU A 151 14.72 -4.60 6.75
N GLU A 152 15.15 -5.84 7.04
CA GLU A 152 16.29 -6.49 6.41
C GLU A 152 16.08 -6.68 4.89
N ASP A 153 14.85 -7.01 4.47
CA ASP A 153 14.44 -7.06 3.07
C ASP A 153 14.29 -5.66 2.41
N GLY A 154 14.48 -4.59 3.17
CA GLY A 154 14.51 -3.21 2.68
C GLY A 154 13.17 -2.49 2.68
N PHE A 155 12.13 -3.06 3.32
CA PHE A 155 10.88 -2.33 3.57
C PHE A 155 11.14 -1.21 4.57
N THR A 156 10.39 -0.12 4.44
CA THR A 156 10.40 0.93 5.47
C THR A 156 9.25 0.68 6.43
N VAL A 157 9.54 0.33 7.68
CA VAL A 157 8.54 0.12 8.72
C VAL A 157 8.55 1.30 9.69
N ARG A 158 7.39 1.84 10.01
CA ARG A 158 7.22 2.85 11.07
C ARG A 158 6.05 2.46 11.95
N LEU A 159 6.36 1.86 13.09
CA LEU A 159 5.36 1.46 14.08
C LEU A 159 4.89 2.66 14.89
N THR A 160 3.64 2.61 15.35
CA THR A 160 3.12 3.55 16.34
C THR A 160 3.66 3.20 17.73
N GLU A 161 3.62 4.15 18.67
CA GLU A 161 4.19 3.95 20.02
C GLU A 161 3.59 2.75 20.78
N ALA A 162 2.32 2.41 20.49
CA ALA A 162 1.63 1.27 21.11
C ALA A 162 2.24 -0.09 20.70
N PHE A 163 2.84 -0.16 19.51
CA PHE A 163 3.37 -1.39 18.91
C PHE A 163 4.90 -1.39 18.77
N ALA A 164 5.56 -0.29 19.15
CA ALA A 164 7.02 -0.14 19.07
C ALA A 164 7.78 -0.68 20.30
N ARG A 165 7.12 -1.37 21.24
CA ARG A 165 7.69 -1.84 22.52
C ARG A 165 7.82 -3.35 22.60
#